data_AF-A0A448J662-F1
#
_entry.id   AF-A0A448J662-F1
#
_cell.length_a   1.000
_cell.length_b   1.000
_cell.length_c   1.000
_cell.angle_alpha   90.00
_cell.angle_beta   90.00
_cell.angle_gamma   90.00
#
_symmetry.space_group_name_H-M   'P 1'
#
loop_
_entity.id
_entity.type
_entity.pdbx_description
1 polymer ?
#
loop_
_entity_poly.entity_id
_entity_poly.type
_entity_poly.pdbx_seq_one_letter_code
_entity_poly.pdbx_strand_id
1 'polypeptide(L)'
;MSTQKIAIDIGYGDTKVFLNGKTLKFPSAVSEVRQAQVDLSETKTDIYTYNGTQYRVGEKAITNAIATRGFNFLNKYSPLLVFHALNQAGVDLSQPIEIATGLSILNYHSANDFKEVIENFTINKIHLEPSVFLFAQGQGIFLEYPNHEDSLVGVIDIGYNTLDFLVFEDKEPRSDLCFANQGGANRIIVDLQKILTREFRVDFSEQEAKKVFLNKEVKIAGKVVDFKDEIKSMTERYIDFVLDEFVNKCGDLMMRSDGVIIGGGGAYFLDQEYIKETHSNIILAPSPHEFSNVRGYYKGAFES
;
A
#
# COMPACT_ATOMS: atom_id res chain seq x y z
N MET A 1 24.92 -14.91 -15.94
CA MET A 1 24.19 -14.52 -14.71
C MET A 1 22.83 -14.04 -15.18
N SER A 2 21.73 -14.58 -14.66
CA SER A 2 20.40 -14.10 -15.00
C SER A 2 20.05 -13.01 -13.99
N THR A 3 19.77 -11.80 -14.46
CA THR A 3 19.25 -10.74 -13.61
C THR A 3 17.91 -11.18 -13.00
N GLN A 4 17.75 -10.96 -11.70
CA GLN A 4 16.50 -11.24 -10.99
C GLN A 4 15.64 -9.98 -10.95
N LYS A 5 14.39 -10.12 -11.40
CA LYS A 5 13.45 -9.00 -11.53
C LYS A 5 12.38 -9.14 -10.48
N ILE A 6 12.15 -8.10 -9.68
CA ILE A 6 11.18 -8.12 -8.58
C ILE A 6 10.43 -6.80 -8.53
N ALA A 7 9.13 -6.83 -8.24
CA ALA A 7 8.38 -5.61 -7.96
C ALA A 7 8.06 -5.52 -6.47
N ILE A 8 8.24 -4.34 -5.87
CA ILE A 8 8.07 -4.08 -4.44
C ILE A 8 7.31 -2.77 -4.26
N ASP A 9 6.14 -2.80 -3.63
CA ASP A 9 5.38 -1.60 -3.23
C ASP A 9 5.54 -1.38 -1.73
N ILE A 10 6.24 -0.31 -1.36
CA ILE A 10 6.56 0.03 0.03
C ILE A 10 5.48 0.96 0.58
N GLY A 11 4.36 0.37 1.01
CA GLY A 11 3.28 1.10 1.66
C GLY A 11 3.59 1.43 3.12
N TYR A 12 2.87 2.40 3.69
CA TYR A 12 3.01 2.75 5.12
C TYR A 12 2.41 1.72 6.10
N GLY A 13 1.48 0.90 5.62
CA GLY A 13 0.88 -0.19 6.39
C GLY A 13 1.58 -1.52 6.10
N ASP A 14 1.60 -1.90 4.82
CA ASP A 14 2.14 -3.18 4.36
C ASP A 14 3.04 -2.98 3.13
N THR A 15 4.16 -3.71 3.12
CA THR A 15 5.02 -3.88 1.96
C THR A 15 4.55 -5.09 1.19
N LYS A 16 4.40 -4.92 -0.12
CA LYS A 16 3.85 -5.93 -1.03
C LYS A 16 4.87 -6.21 -2.11
N VAL A 17 4.90 -7.44 -2.57
CA VAL A 17 5.95 -7.90 -3.48
C VAL A 17 5.33 -8.83 -4.52
N PHE A 18 5.86 -8.76 -5.73
CA PHE A 18 5.59 -9.70 -6.81
C PHE A 18 6.90 -10.19 -7.43
N LEU A 19 7.05 -11.51 -7.52
CA LEU A 19 8.19 -12.19 -8.12
C LEU A 19 7.72 -13.50 -8.75
N ASN A 20 8.02 -13.72 -10.04
CA ASN A 20 7.75 -14.98 -10.74
C ASN A 20 6.30 -15.50 -10.59
N GLY A 21 5.31 -14.62 -10.73
CA GLY A 21 3.89 -14.98 -10.61
C GLY A 21 3.41 -15.19 -9.17
N LYS A 22 4.28 -15.01 -8.17
CA LYS A 22 3.93 -15.14 -6.74
C LYS A 22 3.87 -13.77 -6.09
N THR A 23 2.92 -13.60 -5.20
CA THR A 23 2.79 -12.42 -4.35
C THR A 23 3.18 -12.75 -2.91
N LEU A 24 3.76 -11.78 -2.21
CA LEU A 24 3.94 -11.83 -0.76
C LEU A 24 3.68 -10.45 -0.15
N LYS A 25 3.26 -10.44 1.11
CA LYS A 25 2.93 -9.23 1.88
C LYS A 25 3.45 -9.38 3.30
N PHE A 26 3.99 -8.30 3.85
CA PHE A 26 4.34 -8.21 5.25
C PHE A 26 4.12 -6.77 5.77
N PRO A 27 3.91 -6.56 7.07
CA PRO A 27 3.75 -5.24 7.66
C PRO A 27 5.00 -4.38 7.44
N SER A 28 4.82 -3.12 7.06
CA SER A 28 5.90 -2.13 6.95
C SER A 28 6.35 -1.63 8.32
N ALA A 29 6.59 -2.54 9.25
CA ALA A 29 7.00 -2.27 10.61
C ALA A 29 8.52 -2.42 10.74
N VAL A 30 9.15 -1.42 11.35
CA VAL A 30 10.57 -1.42 11.70
C VAL A 30 10.71 -1.00 13.15
N SER A 31 11.48 -1.73 13.94
CA SER A 31 11.75 -1.41 15.35
C SER A 31 13.23 -1.60 15.66
N GLU A 32 13.79 -0.76 16.54
CA GLU A 32 15.17 -0.91 16.98
C GLU A 32 15.29 -2.05 18.01
N VAL A 33 16.29 -2.92 17.84
CA VAL A 33 16.56 -4.01 18.79
C VAL A 33 17.37 -3.47 19.96
N ARG A 34 16.78 -3.47 21.16
CA ARG A 34 17.50 -3.10 22.39
C ARG A 34 18.27 -4.30 22.94
N GLN A 35 19.48 -4.09 23.47
CA GLN A 35 20.38 -5.16 23.95
C GLN A 35 19.76 -6.14 24.96
N ALA A 36 18.73 -5.72 25.71
CA ALA A 36 18.02 -6.57 26.67
C ALA A 36 16.98 -7.52 26.05
N GLN A 37 16.75 -7.47 24.73
CA GLN A 37 15.74 -8.27 24.01
C GLN A 37 16.33 -9.39 23.14
N VAL A 38 17.61 -9.76 23.34
CA VAL A 38 18.23 -10.86 22.60
C VAL A 38 17.76 -12.18 23.21
N ASP A 39 16.60 -12.66 22.76
CA ASP A 39 16.08 -13.96 23.14
C ASP A 39 16.87 -15.08 22.44
N LEU A 40 17.26 -16.11 23.20
CA LEU A 40 18.10 -17.23 22.74
C LEU A 40 17.38 -18.20 21.78
N SER A 41 16.08 -18.02 21.56
CA SER A 41 15.24 -18.89 20.73
C SER A 41 14.69 -18.25 19.45
N GLU A 42 14.92 -16.95 19.21
CA GLU A 42 14.37 -16.29 18.01
C GLU A 42 15.21 -16.60 16.77
N THR A 43 14.54 -17.08 15.71
CA THR A 43 15.10 -17.11 14.36
C THR A 43 15.54 -15.69 13.97
N LYS A 44 16.84 -15.48 13.76
CA LYS A 44 17.46 -14.18 13.42
C LYS A 44 17.12 -13.68 12.01
N THR A 45 16.11 -14.23 11.35
CA THR A 45 15.82 -13.99 9.92
C THR A 45 15.20 -12.62 9.66
N ASP A 46 14.65 -11.97 10.69
CA ASP A 46 13.99 -10.66 10.64
C ASP A 46 14.79 -9.53 11.31
N ILE A 47 16.02 -9.82 11.75
CA ILE A 47 16.92 -8.84 12.38
C ILE A 47 18.04 -8.46 11.41
N TYR A 48 18.20 -7.16 11.20
CA TYR A 48 19.12 -6.58 10.23
C TYR A 48 19.95 -5.45 10.87
N THR A 49 21.24 -5.44 10.60
CA THR A 49 22.14 -4.33 10.96
C THR A 49 22.21 -3.34 9.82
N TYR A 50 21.80 -2.10 10.07
CA TYR A 50 21.81 -0.99 9.12
C TYR A 50 22.38 0.25 9.81
N ASN A 51 23.40 0.88 9.21
CA ASN A 51 24.12 2.04 9.76
C ASN A 51 24.55 1.85 11.24
N GLY A 52 25.10 0.67 11.56
CA GLY A 52 25.59 0.34 12.90
C GLY A 52 24.50 0.03 13.95
N THR A 53 23.22 0.12 13.59
CA THR A 53 22.09 -0.15 14.49
C THR A 53 21.39 -1.44 14.07
N GLN A 54 20.92 -2.23 15.03
CA GLN A 54 20.12 -3.43 14.76
C GLN A 54 18.64 -3.10 14.74
N TYR A 55 17.96 -3.53 13.69
CA TYR A 55 16.54 -3.35 13.48
C TYR A 55 15.85 -4.69 13.29
N ARG A 56 14.63 -4.80 13.80
CA ARG A 56 13.69 -5.87 13.49
C ARG A 56 12.69 -5.36 12.46
N VAL A 57 12.31 -6.20 11.50
CA VAL A 57 11.43 -5.81 10.37
C VAL A 57 10.29 -6.81 10.19
N GLY A 58 9.10 -6.32 9.82
CA GLY A 58 7.94 -7.16 9.53
C GLY A 58 7.09 -7.48 10.78
N GLU A 59 6.44 -8.63 10.79
CA GLU A 59 5.47 -9.05 11.83
C GLU A 59 5.99 -8.88 13.26
N LYS A 60 7.23 -9.30 13.51
CA LYS A 60 7.82 -9.24 14.86
C LYS A 60 8.19 -7.81 15.30
N ALA A 61 8.14 -6.82 14.40
CA ALA A 61 8.44 -5.43 14.71
C ALA A 61 7.20 -4.61 15.12
N ILE A 62 5.98 -5.14 14.93
CA ILE A 62 4.72 -4.40 15.12
C ILE A 62 4.62 -3.76 16.52
N THR A 63 4.94 -4.50 17.58
CA THR A 63 4.71 -4.06 18.96
C THR A 63 5.49 -2.79 19.33
N ASN A 64 6.68 -2.61 18.78
CA ASN A 64 7.56 -1.46 19.06
C ASN A 64 7.90 -0.69 17.79
N ALA A 65 7.00 -0.72 16.81
CA ALA A 65 7.24 -0.14 15.49
C ALA A 65 7.44 1.37 15.59
N ILE A 66 8.43 1.85 14.85
CA ILE A 66 8.63 3.27 14.58
C ILE A 66 7.43 3.78 13.79
N ALA A 67 6.90 4.94 14.17
CA ALA A 67 5.74 5.51 13.50
C ALA A 67 6.00 5.71 12.00
N THR A 68 5.15 5.13 11.17
CA THR A 68 5.30 5.11 9.71
C THR A 68 4.71 6.34 9.02
N ARG A 69 4.28 7.39 9.74
CA ARG A 69 3.32 8.38 9.21
C ARG A 69 3.88 9.45 8.26
N GLY A 70 5.14 9.39 7.86
CA GLY A 70 5.71 10.41 6.98
C GLY A 70 6.84 9.91 6.09
N PHE A 71 7.16 10.68 5.05
CA PHE A 71 8.18 10.33 4.06
C PHE A 71 9.56 10.04 4.67
N ASN A 72 9.92 10.68 5.78
CA ASN A 72 11.15 10.38 6.52
C ASN A 72 11.28 8.90 6.90
N PHE A 73 10.16 8.22 7.18
CA PHE A 73 10.17 6.79 7.44
C PHE A 73 10.55 6.02 6.16
N LEU A 74 9.89 6.31 5.04
CA LEU A 74 10.18 5.67 3.76
C LEU A 74 11.64 5.91 3.36
N ASN A 75 12.09 7.16 3.37
CA ASN A 75 13.46 7.49 2.96
C ASN A 75 14.51 6.78 3.83
N LYS A 76 14.28 6.70 5.14
CA LYS A 76 15.26 6.09 6.06
C LYS A 76 15.21 4.55 6.06
N TYR A 77 14.02 3.95 5.94
CA TYR A 77 13.83 2.53 6.24
C TYR A 77 13.42 1.67 5.04
N SER A 78 13.18 2.24 3.86
CA SER A 78 12.97 1.47 2.64
C SER A 78 14.09 0.46 2.35
N PRO A 79 15.38 0.75 2.58
CA PRO A 79 16.44 -0.25 2.39
C PRO A 79 16.21 -1.52 3.23
N LEU A 80 15.77 -1.36 4.48
CA LEU A 80 15.46 -2.48 5.37
C LEU A 80 14.25 -3.29 4.87
N LEU A 81 13.21 -2.61 4.41
CA LEU A 81 12.00 -3.25 3.88
C LEU A 81 12.28 -3.99 2.57
N VAL A 82 13.07 -3.38 1.68
CA VAL A 82 13.53 -4.00 0.43
C VAL A 82 14.39 -5.23 0.74
N PHE A 83 15.38 -5.12 1.61
CA PHE A 83 16.22 -6.26 1.97
C PHE A 83 15.42 -7.40 2.61
N HIS A 84 14.43 -7.07 3.46
CA HIS A 84 13.51 -8.07 4.01
C HIS A 84 12.69 -8.74 2.90
N ALA A 85 12.12 -7.96 1.98
CA ALA A 85 11.37 -8.45 0.83
C ALA A 85 12.20 -9.40 -0.05
N LEU A 86 13.44 -9.04 -0.38
CA LEU A 86 14.35 -9.88 -1.17
C LEU A 86 14.59 -11.24 -0.49
N ASN A 87 14.85 -11.24 0.82
CA ASN A 87 15.04 -12.47 1.58
C ASN A 87 13.75 -13.33 1.65
N GLN A 88 12.59 -12.70 1.93
CA GLN A 88 11.30 -13.40 1.98
C GLN A 88 10.92 -13.99 0.62
N ALA A 89 11.27 -13.32 -0.48
CA ALA A 89 11.03 -13.78 -1.84
C ALA A 89 12.04 -14.85 -2.31
N GLY A 90 13.10 -15.11 -1.55
CA GLY A 90 14.15 -16.06 -1.91
C GLY A 90 15.05 -15.58 -3.05
N VAL A 91 15.24 -14.27 -3.19
CA VAL A 91 16.15 -13.67 -4.18
C VAL A 91 17.60 -13.99 -3.82
N ASP A 92 18.38 -14.45 -4.78
CA ASP A 92 19.82 -14.66 -4.60
C ASP A 92 20.55 -13.31 -4.61
N LEU A 93 20.95 -12.83 -3.44
CA LEU A 93 21.61 -11.54 -3.26
C LEU A 93 23.00 -11.44 -3.91
N SER A 94 23.55 -12.55 -4.44
CA SER A 94 24.81 -12.57 -5.18
C SER A 94 24.66 -12.28 -6.68
N GLN A 95 23.44 -12.32 -7.22
CA GLN A 95 23.16 -12.03 -8.62
C GLN A 95 22.67 -10.59 -8.79
N PRO A 96 22.75 -10.02 -10.01
CA PRO A 96 22.15 -8.73 -10.32
C PRO A 96 20.64 -8.71 -10.03
N ILE A 97 20.14 -7.60 -9.50
CA ILE A 97 18.73 -7.40 -9.12
C ILE A 97 18.21 -6.13 -9.79
N GLU A 98 17.04 -6.24 -10.41
CA GLU A 98 16.24 -5.11 -10.90
C GLU A 98 14.96 -5.03 -10.06
N ILE A 99 14.67 -3.83 -9.53
CA ILE A 99 13.54 -3.57 -8.66
C ILE A 99 12.59 -2.59 -9.35
N ALA A 100 11.33 -2.98 -9.53
CA ALA A 100 10.25 -2.07 -9.87
C ALA A 100 9.52 -1.65 -8.58
N THR A 101 9.48 -0.35 -8.28
CA THR A 101 8.87 0.17 -7.05
C THR A 101 8.00 1.38 -7.32
N GLY A 102 7.20 1.77 -6.32
CA GLY A 102 6.24 2.86 -6.40
C GLY A 102 6.42 3.91 -5.33
N LEU A 103 6.05 5.15 -5.64
CA LEU A 103 5.93 6.24 -4.66
C LEU A 103 4.63 7.03 -4.89
N SER A 104 3.92 7.35 -3.80
CA SER A 104 2.74 8.23 -3.85
C SER A 104 3.07 9.58 -4.48
N ILE A 105 2.11 10.13 -5.24
CA ILE A 105 2.24 11.45 -5.85
C ILE A 105 2.50 12.52 -4.79
N LEU A 106 1.97 12.35 -3.56
CA LEU A 106 2.24 13.24 -2.43
C LEU A 106 3.74 13.45 -2.17
N ASN A 107 4.56 12.44 -2.43
CA ASN A 107 5.99 12.44 -2.11
C ASN A 107 6.87 12.49 -3.36
N TYR A 108 6.31 12.67 -4.56
CA TYR A 108 7.05 12.56 -5.82
C TYR A 108 8.12 13.65 -6.00
N HIS A 109 8.01 14.77 -5.27
CA HIS A 109 9.05 15.79 -5.18
C HIS A 109 10.37 15.25 -4.60
N SER A 110 10.34 14.15 -3.84
CA SER A 110 11.49 13.45 -3.26
C SER A 110 11.74 12.09 -3.92
N ALA A 111 11.24 11.89 -5.15
CA ALA A 111 11.39 10.64 -5.90
C ALA A 111 12.86 10.23 -6.09
N ASN A 112 13.75 11.19 -6.37
CA ASN A 112 15.18 10.91 -6.54
C ASN A 112 15.83 10.43 -5.24
N ASP A 113 15.62 11.13 -4.13
CA ASP A 113 16.15 10.73 -2.81
C ASP A 113 15.68 9.32 -2.42
N PHE A 114 14.38 9.04 -2.63
CA PHE A 114 13.80 7.73 -2.38
C PHE A 114 14.40 6.62 -3.26
N LYS A 115 14.66 6.93 -4.53
CA LYS A 115 15.28 6.00 -5.46
C LYS A 115 16.74 5.73 -5.07
N GLU A 116 17.51 6.76 -4.75
CA GLU A 116 18.92 6.64 -4.38
C GLU A 116 19.14 5.72 -3.17
N VAL A 117 18.31 5.81 -2.13
CA VAL A 117 18.45 4.93 -0.96
C VAL A 117 18.16 3.46 -1.27
N ILE A 118 17.35 3.17 -2.28
CA ILE A 118 17.05 1.79 -2.74
C ILE A 118 18.11 1.30 -3.72
N GLU A 119 18.68 2.18 -4.53
CA GLU A 119 19.73 1.86 -5.52
C GLU A 119 21.09 1.57 -4.90
N ASN A 120 21.35 2.01 -3.66
CA ASN A 120 22.62 1.76 -3.00
C ASN A 120 22.46 1.67 -1.48
N PHE A 121 22.66 0.46 -0.93
CA PHE A 121 22.61 0.29 0.51
C PHE A 121 23.48 -0.88 1.00
N THR A 122 23.74 -0.90 2.31
CA THR A 122 24.45 -1.99 2.98
C THR A 122 23.69 -2.45 4.20
N ILE A 123 23.28 -3.72 4.22
CA ILE A 123 22.57 -4.35 5.34
C ILE A 123 23.28 -5.65 5.70
N ASN A 124 23.49 -5.92 6.99
CA ASN A 124 24.22 -7.11 7.44
C ASN A 124 25.63 -7.27 6.82
N LYS A 125 26.27 -6.15 6.47
CA LYS A 125 27.54 -6.10 5.72
C LYS A 125 27.44 -6.63 4.27
N ILE A 126 26.24 -6.86 3.77
CA ILE A 126 25.96 -7.17 2.37
C ILE A 126 25.62 -5.85 1.69
N HIS A 127 26.44 -5.49 0.71
CA HIS A 127 26.23 -4.31 -0.13
C HIS A 127 25.44 -4.70 -1.37
N LEU A 128 24.38 -3.96 -1.68
CA LEU A 128 23.54 -4.16 -2.85
C LEU A 128 23.43 -2.87 -3.64
N GLU A 129 23.50 -3.01 -4.97
CA GLU A 129 23.32 -1.93 -5.95
C GLU A 129 22.28 -2.34 -7.01
N PRO A 130 20.99 -2.49 -6.64
CA PRO A 130 19.97 -2.87 -7.61
C PRO A 130 19.69 -1.73 -8.59
N SER A 131 19.33 -2.06 -9.83
CA SER A 131 18.75 -1.09 -10.75
C SER A 131 17.28 -0.87 -10.39
N VAL A 132 16.84 0.39 -10.26
CA VAL A 132 15.50 0.71 -9.78
C VAL A 132 14.67 1.42 -10.85
N PHE A 133 13.50 0.85 -11.14
CA PHE A 133 12.43 1.47 -11.92
C PHE A 133 11.41 2.04 -10.94
N LEU A 134 11.20 3.36 -10.98
CA LEU A 134 10.27 4.05 -10.08
C LEU A 134 9.01 4.47 -10.84
N PHE A 135 7.86 4.09 -10.31
CA PHE A 135 6.53 4.42 -10.81
C PHE A 135 5.79 5.32 -9.82
N ALA A 136 4.77 6.04 -10.30
CA ALA A 136 3.79 6.62 -9.40
C ALA A 136 2.88 5.51 -8.83
N GLN A 137 2.46 5.63 -7.57
CA GLN A 137 1.37 4.78 -7.04
C GLN A 137 0.11 4.97 -7.87
N GLY A 138 -0.63 3.88 -8.13
CA GLY A 138 -1.72 3.82 -9.09
C GLY A 138 -1.30 3.61 -10.56
N GLN A 139 -0.08 3.96 -10.98
CA GLN A 139 0.38 3.67 -12.34
C GLN A 139 0.45 2.15 -12.61
N GLY A 140 0.77 1.35 -11.60
CA GLY A 140 0.71 -0.11 -11.73
C GLY A 140 -0.72 -0.62 -11.93
N ILE A 141 -1.70 -0.02 -11.25
CA ILE A 141 -3.11 -0.36 -11.46
C ILE A 141 -3.53 -0.07 -12.91
N PHE A 142 -3.13 1.07 -13.47
CA PHE A 142 -3.35 1.38 -14.89
C PHE A 142 -2.73 0.32 -15.81
N LEU A 143 -1.46 -0.04 -15.61
CA LEU A 143 -0.75 -1.00 -16.47
C LEU A 143 -1.34 -2.42 -16.41
N GLU A 144 -1.96 -2.78 -15.29
CA GLU A 144 -2.70 -4.04 -15.14
C GLU A 144 -4.10 -3.98 -15.77
N TYR A 145 -4.69 -2.79 -15.94
CA TYR A 145 -6.05 -2.64 -16.44
C TYR A 145 -6.19 -3.23 -17.86
N PRO A 146 -7.11 -4.19 -18.10
CA PRO A 146 -7.24 -4.83 -19.41
C PRO A 146 -7.54 -3.85 -20.54
N ASN A 147 -8.30 -2.78 -20.26
CA ASN A 147 -8.64 -1.75 -21.24
C ASN A 147 -7.82 -0.47 -21.03
N HIS A 148 -6.56 -0.58 -20.58
CA HIS A 148 -5.64 0.56 -20.53
C HIS A 148 -5.36 1.21 -21.91
N GLU A 149 -5.82 0.58 -22.98
CA GLU A 149 -5.84 1.09 -24.35
C GLU A 149 -6.99 2.08 -24.64
N ASP A 150 -7.94 2.23 -23.71
CA ASP A 150 -9.01 3.20 -23.79
C ASP A 150 -8.46 4.63 -23.84
N SER A 151 -9.22 5.55 -24.45
CA SER A 151 -8.76 6.92 -24.70
C SER A 151 -8.62 7.74 -23.42
N LEU A 152 -9.43 7.45 -22.40
CA LEU A 152 -9.43 8.19 -21.14
C LEU A 152 -9.74 7.30 -19.95
N VAL A 153 -8.73 7.05 -19.11
CA VAL A 153 -8.82 6.16 -17.95
C VAL A 153 -8.52 6.91 -16.65
N GLY A 154 -9.43 6.81 -15.68
CA GLY A 154 -9.21 7.24 -14.31
C GLY A 154 -8.70 6.10 -13.44
N VAL A 155 -7.77 6.38 -12.54
CA VAL A 155 -7.28 5.42 -11.55
C VAL A 155 -7.39 6.01 -10.16
N ILE A 156 -7.90 5.21 -9.22
CA ILE A 156 -7.97 5.53 -7.80
C ILE A 156 -7.25 4.44 -7.02
N ASP A 157 -6.09 4.76 -6.47
CA ASP A 157 -5.35 3.87 -5.56
C ASP A 157 -5.67 4.22 -4.11
N ILE A 158 -6.41 3.34 -3.45
CA ILE A 158 -6.78 3.50 -2.05
C ILE A 158 -5.73 2.81 -1.17
N GLY A 159 -4.74 3.58 -0.75
CA GLY A 159 -3.79 3.20 0.28
C GLY A 159 -4.39 3.24 1.68
N TYR A 160 -3.61 2.79 2.68
CA TYR A 160 -4.02 2.90 4.08
C TYR A 160 -4.07 4.36 4.56
N ASN A 161 -3.02 5.13 4.24
CA ASN A 161 -2.90 6.54 4.64
C ASN A 161 -3.17 7.51 3.48
N THR A 162 -2.90 7.08 2.25
CA THR A 162 -2.96 7.93 1.06
C THR A 162 -4.09 7.48 0.15
N LEU A 163 -4.57 8.44 -0.64
CA LEU A 163 -5.47 8.23 -1.75
C LEU A 163 -4.84 8.91 -2.94
N ASP A 164 -4.45 8.13 -3.95
CA ASP A 164 -3.75 8.60 -5.13
C ASP A 164 -4.69 8.51 -6.33
N PHE A 165 -4.82 9.61 -7.07
CA PHE A 165 -5.69 9.75 -8.23
C PHE A 165 -4.84 10.05 -9.45
N LEU A 166 -5.00 9.21 -10.48
CA LEU A 166 -4.30 9.37 -11.74
C LEU A 166 -5.29 9.39 -12.88
N VAL A 167 -4.94 10.16 -13.91
CA VAL A 167 -5.69 10.23 -15.15
C VAL A 167 -4.73 9.97 -16.29
N PHE A 168 -5.11 9.06 -17.17
CA PHE A 168 -4.38 8.75 -18.40
C PHE A 168 -5.26 9.10 -19.58
N GLU A 169 -4.72 9.83 -20.54
CA GLU A 169 -5.35 10.15 -21.82
C GLU A 169 -4.43 9.64 -22.94
N ASP A 170 -4.95 8.79 -23.82
CA ASP A 170 -4.18 8.09 -24.85
C ASP A 170 -2.90 7.41 -24.29
N LYS A 171 -3.04 6.81 -23.09
CA LYS A 171 -1.99 6.14 -22.30
C LYS A 171 -0.93 7.06 -21.67
N GLU A 172 -1.01 8.36 -21.90
CA GLU A 172 -0.10 9.34 -21.33
C GLU A 172 -0.69 9.95 -20.05
N PRO A 173 0.10 10.14 -18.99
CA PRO A 173 -0.39 10.70 -17.73
C PRO A 173 -0.74 12.19 -17.87
N ARG A 174 -1.98 12.54 -17.53
CA ARG A 174 -2.45 13.92 -17.37
C ARG A 174 -2.04 14.49 -16.03
N SER A 175 -0.76 14.85 -15.92
CA SER A 175 -0.12 15.30 -14.68
C SER A 175 -0.83 16.50 -14.01
N ASP A 176 -1.54 17.33 -14.77
CA ASP A 176 -2.38 18.43 -14.27
C ASP A 176 -3.62 17.98 -13.49
N LEU A 177 -4.07 16.76 -13.75
CA LEU A 177 -5.24 16.12 -13.16
C LEU A 177 -4.86 15.03 -12.14
N CYS A 178 -3.61 14.57 -12.14
CA CYS A 178 -3.10 13.64 -11.14
C CYS A 178 -2.81 14.34 -9.81
N PHE A 179 -3.25 13.74 -8.70
CA PHE A 179 -3.03 14.28 -7.36
C PHE A 179 -3.15 13.18 -6.31
N ALA A 180 -2.75 13.48 -5.09
CA ALA A 180 -2.95 12.58 -3.97
C ALA A 180 -3.22 13.37 -2.69
N ASN A 181 -3.93 12.74 -1.75
CA ASN A 181 -4.27 13.32 -0.45
C ASN A 181 -4.15 12.26 0.67
N GLN A 182 -4.40 12.66 1.93
CA GLN A 182 -4.31 11.79 3.12
C GLN A 182 -5.65 11.13 3.49
N GLY A 183 -6.58 11.02 2.55
CA GLY A 183 -7.93 10.47 2.70
C GLY A 183 -8.00 8.96 2.56
N GLY A 184 -6.94 8.23 2.94
CA GLY A 184 -6.85 6.79 2.80
C GLY A 184 -7.85 6.01 3.67
N ALA A 185 -7.76 4.68 3.59
CA ALA A 185 -8.67 3.76 4.24
C ALA A 185 -8.62 3.80 5.78
N ASN A 186 -7.61 4.41 6.39
CA ASN A 186 -7.54 4.63 7.83
C ASN A 186 -8.68 5.51 8.37
N ARG A 187 -9.24 6.40 7.54
CA ARG A 187 -10.30 7.33 7.94
C ARG A 187 -11.54 6.60 8.47
N ILE A 188 -12.01 5.59 7.72
CA ILE A 188 -13.16 4.79 8.12
C ILE A 188 -12.88 3.98 9.39
N ILE A 189 -11.65 3.49 9.57
CA ILE A 189 -11.25 2.75 10.78
C ILE A 189 -11.26 3.67 12.01
N VAL A 190 -10.71 4.89 11.88
CA VAL A 190 -10.69 5.88 12.95
C VAL A 190 -12.10 6.35 13.31
N ASP A 191 -12.99 6.48 12.33
CA ASP A 191 -14.38 6.85 12.61
C ASP A 191 -15.13 5.71 13.31
N LEU A 192 -14.91 4.45 12.92
CA LEU A 192 -15.48 3.29 13.61
C LEU A 192 -14.96 3.20 15.05
N GLN A 193 -13.65 3.43 15.26
CA GLN A 193 -13.03 3.48 16.58
C GLN A 193 -13.75 4.48 17.50
N LYS A 194 -14.04 5.70 17.01
CA LYS A 194 -14.77 6.72 17.78
C LYS A 194 -16.18 6.26 18.15
N ILE A 195 -16.88 5.58 17.24
CA ILE A 195 -18.23 5.04 17.47
C ILE A 195 -18.15 3.98 18.58
N LEU A 196 -17.27 2.99 18.44
CA LEU A 196 -17.07 1.92 19.42
C LEU A 196 -16.74 2.47 20.81
N THR A 197 -15.77 3.39 20.90
CA THR A 197 -15.37 4.00 22.17
C THR A 197 -16.53 4.74 22.84
N ARG A 198 -17.33 5.47 22.05
CA ARG A 198 -18.49 6.22 22.57
C ARG A 198 -19.60 5.29 23.05
N GLU A 199 -19.94 4.28 22.25
CA GLU A 199 -21.05 3.37 22.52
C GLU A 199 -20.79 2.51 23.75
N PHE A 200 -19.56 1.97 23.85
CA PHE A 200 -19.21 1.05 24.92
C PHE A 200 -18.51 1.68 26.11
N ARG A 201 -18.08 2.95 26.00
CA ARG A 201 -17.31 3.66 27.04
C ARG A 201 -16.04 2.91 27.46
N VAL A 202 -15.39 2.28 26.48
CA VAL A 202 -14.11 1.56 26.62
C VAL A 202 -13.19 2.08 25.52
N ASP A 203 -11.91 2.22 25.81
CA ASP A 203 -10.94 2.62 24.79
C ASP A 203 -10.69 1.47 23.82
N PHE A 204 -10.91 1.73 22.53
CA PHE A 204 -10.51 0.84 21.44
C PHE A 204 -9.22 1.36 20.79
N SER A 205 -8.31 0.45 20.46
CA SER A 205 -7.19 0.72 19.56
C SER A 205 -7.62 0.67 18.08
N GLU A 206 -6.83 1.27 17.20
CA GLU A 206 -7.04 1.22 15.74
C GLU A 206 -7.02 -0.23 15.21
N GLN A 207 -6.20 -1.10 15.81
CA GLN A 207 -6.15 -2.52 15.45
C GLN A 207 -7.43 -3.26 15.85
N GLU A 208 -7.99 -2.97 17.02
CA GLU A 208 -9.27 -3.54 17.45
C GLU A 208 -10.41 -3.04 16.57
N ALA A 209 -10.45 -1.73 16.28
CA ALA A 209 -11.42 -1.17 15.35
C ALA A 209 -11.32 -1.81 13.95
N LYS A 210 -10.10 -2.04 13.44
CA LYS A 210 -9.88 -2.75 12.17
C LYS A 210 -10.40 -4.20 12.23
N LYS A 211 -10.21 -4.91 13.33
CA LYS A 211 -10.78 -6.27 13.51
C LYS A 211 -12.31 -6.24 13.49
N VAL A 212 -12.92 -5.29 14.18
CA VAL A 212 -14.39 -5.10 14.16
C VAL A 212 -14.86 -4.76 12.74
N PHE A 213 -14.15 -3.86 12.05
CA PHE A 213 -14.46 -3.49 10.67
C PHE A 213 -14.46 -4.69 9.71
N LEU A 214 -13.52 -5.62 9.88
CA LEU A 214 -13.40 -6.81 9.05
C LEU A 214 -14.43 -7.88 9.43
N ASN A 215 -14.62 -8.14 10.72
CA ASN A 215 -15.52 -9.18 11.21
C ASN A 215 -16.99 -8.76 11.19
N LYS A 216 -17.25 -7.45 11.08
CA LYS A 216 -18.57 -6.81 11.20
C LYS A 216 -19.25 -7.00 12.55
N GLU A 217 -18.51 -7.42 13.57
CA GLU A 217 -19.00 -7.63 14.93
C GLU A 217 -17.95 -7.29 15.98
N VAL A 218 -18.40 -6.99 17.19
CA VAL A 218 -17.54 -6.75 18.36
C VAL A 218 -18.01 -7.59 19.55
N LYS A 219 -17.05 -8.24 20.23
CA LYS A 219 -17.31 -8.96 21.47
C LYS A 219 -16.92 -8.10 22.66
N ILE A 220 -17.90 -7.74 23.49
CA ILE A 220 -17.68 -6.90 24.67
C ILE A 220 -18.53 -7.37 25.85
N ALA A 221 -17.94 -7.39 27.05
CA ALA A 221 -18.58 -7.91 28.26
C ALA A 221 -19.25 -9.29 28.07
N GLY A 222 -18.64 -10.16 27.25
CA GLY A 222 -19.15 -11.50 26.93
C GLY A 222 -20.28 -11.55 25.89
N LYS A 223 -20.77 -10.41 25.40
CA LYS A 223 -21.82 -10.31 24.37
C LYS A 223 -21.21 -10.00 23.01
N VAL A 224 -21.78 -10.57 21.96
CA VAL A 224 -21.47 -10.20 20.57
C VAL A 224 -22.49 -9.16 20.12
N VAL A 225 -21.99 -8.05 19.58
CA VAL A 225 -22.81 -6.97 19.02
C VAL A 225 -22.51 -6.89 17.52
N ASP A 226 -23.57 -6.91 16.71
CA ASP A 226 -23.48 -6.80 15.25
C ASP A 226 -23.31 -5.34 14.83
N PHE A 227 -22.42 -5.12 13.87
CA PHE A 227 -22.08 -3.80 13.29
C PHE A 227 -22.24 -3.78 11.77
N LYS A 228 -22.83 -4.82 11.17
CA LYS A 228 -22.91 -4.96 9.72
C LYS A 228 -23.52 -3.74 9.03
N ASP A 229 -24.68 -3.27 9.50
CA ASP A 229 -25.39 -2.14 8.88
C ASP A 229 -24.67 -0.80 9.08
N GLU A 230 -24.12 -0.57 10.28
CA GLU A 230 -23.32 0.64 10.56
C GLU A 230 -22.09 0.68 9.65
N ILE A 231 -21.36 -0.44 9.57
CA ILE A 231 -20.16 -0.52 8.72
C ILE A 231 -20.54 -0.38 7.25
N LYS A 232 -21.64 -0.97 6.78
CA LYS A 232 -22.13 -0.78 5.40
C LYS A 232 -22.35 0.71 5.11
N SER A 233 -23.08 1.39 5.98
CA SER A 233 -23.34 2.83 5.85
C SER A 233 -22.06 3.66 5.89
N MET A 234 -21.08 3.27 6.71
CA MET A 234 -19.77 3.92 6.72
C MET A 234 -18.99 3.71 5.41
N THR A 235 -19.07 2.51 4.82
CA THR A 235 -18.37 2.21 3.56
C THR A 235 -18.96 2.95 2.37
N GLU A 236 -20.29 3.10 2.32
CA GLU A 236 -21.01 3.91 1.33
C GLU A 236 -20.57 5.39 1.43
N ARG A 237 -20.59 5.97 2.63
CA ARG A 237 -20.11 7.35 2.86
C ARG A 237 -18.64 7.54 2.49
N TYR A 238 -17.81 6.52 2.69
CA TYR A 238 -16.39 6.61 2.37
C TYR A 238 -16.16 6.61 0.86
N ILE A 239 -16.87 5.77 0.10
CA ILE A 239 -16.73 5.79 -1.36
C ILE A 239 -17.29 7.09 -1.95
N ASP A 240 -18.42 7.60 -1.45
CA ASP A 240 -18.94 8.91 -1.89
C ASP A 240 -17.89 10.01 -1.68
N PHE A 241 -17.24 10.03 -0.52
CA PHE A 241 -16.12 10.95 -0.26
C PHE A 241 -14.95 10.79 -1.24
N VAL A 242 -14.54 9.56 -1.55
CA VAL A 242 -13.43 9.28 -2.49
C VAL A 242 -13.80 9.79 -3.89
N LEU A 243 -15.03 9.57 -4.32
CA LEU A 243 -15.52 10.01 -5.63
C LEU A 243 -15.67 11.52 -5.68
N ASP A 244 -16.18 12.15 -4.63
CA ASP A 244 -16.26 13.62 -4.53
C ASP A 244 -14.88 14.26 -4.63
N GLU A 245 -13.86 13.72 -3.97
CA GLU A 245 -12.48 14.20 -4.10
C GLU A 245 -11.99 14.12 -5.56
N PHE A 246 -12.30 13.02 -6.27
CA PHE A 246 -11.96 12.88 -7.68
C PHE A 246 -12.70 13.89 -8.57
N VAL A 247 -14.03 14.04 -8.43
CA VAL A 247 -14.83 15.01 -9.19
C VAL A 247 -14.35 16.44 -8.95
N ASN A 248 -14.05 16.80 -7.70
CA ASN A 248 -13.64 18.15 -7.35
C ASN A 248 -12.37 18.60 -8.10
N LYS A 249 -11.46 17.67 -8.40
CA LYS A 249 -10.23 17.96 -9.15
C LYS A 249 -10.40 17.76 -10.65
N CYS A 250 -11.07 16.68 -11.05
CA CYS A 250 -11.13 16.23 -12.45
C CYS A 250 -12.40 16.70 -13.17
N GLY A 251 -13.33 17.37 -12.50
CA GLY A 251 -14.56 17.89 -13.08
C GLY A 251 -15.47 16.78 -13.62
N ASP A 252 -15.92 16.94 -14.86
CA ASP A 252 -16.77 15.97 -15.56
C ASP A 252 -15.99 14.76 -16.12
N LEU A 253 -14.67 14.70 -15.90
CA LEU A 253 -13.81 13.65 -16.44
C LEU A 253 -14.24 12.26 -15.97
N MET A 254 -14.73 12.13 -14.74
CA MET A 254 -15.28 10.85 -14.26
C MET A 254 -16.43 10.38 -15.15
N MET A 255 -17.33 11.28 -15.59
CA MET A 255 -18.44 10.95 -16.47
C MET A 255 -18.02 10.72 -17.93
N ARG A 256 -16.92 11.35 -18.34
CA ARG A 256 -16.39 11.26 -19.72
C ARG A 256 -15.40 10.12 -19.92
N SER A 257 -14.81 9.61 -18.83
CA SER A 257 -13.86 8.51 -18.87
C SER A 257 -14.50 7.24 -19.40
N ASP A 258 -13.74 6.51 -20.21
CA ASP A 258 -14.13 5.20 -20.73
C ASP A 258 -14.18 4.16 -19.61
N GLY A 259 -13.38 4.38 -18.55
CA GLY A 259 -13.45 3.61 -17.31
C GLY A 259 -12.68 4.25 -16.16
N VAL A 260 -13.12 3.98 -14.94
CA VAL A 260 -12.41 4.30 -13.69
C VAL A 260 -12.07 3.00 -12.98
N ILE A 261 -10.79 2.76 -12.72
CA ILE A 261 -10.32 1.59 -11.99
C ILE A 261 -9.87 1.94 -10.57
N ILE A 262 -10.42 1.22 -9.60
CA ILE A 262 -10.05 1.37 -8.19
C ILE A 262 -9.22 0.17 -7.74
N GLY A 263 -8.07 0.43 -7.12
CA GLY A 263 -7.23 -0.61 -6.53
C GLY A 263 -6.66 -0.21 -5.19
N GLY A 264 -5.62 -0.92 -4.76
CA GLY A 264 -5.00 -0.72 -3.46
C GLY A 264 -5.67 -1.54 -2.34
N GLY A 265 -5.08 -1.51 -1.15
CA GLY A 265 -5.56 -2.28 0.00
C GLY A 265 -6.91 -1.81 0.54
N GLY A 266 -7.24 -0.53 0.34
CA GLY A 266 -8.52 0.05 0.74
C GLY A 266 -9.69 -0.35 -0.16
N ALA A 267 -9.43 -0.88 -1.36
CA ALA A 267 -10.49 -1.36 -2.25
C ALA A 267 -11.34 -2.49 -1.61
N TYR A 268 -10.76 -3.27 -0.69
CA TYR A 268 -11.50 -4.30 0.07
C TYR A 268 -12.53 -3.72 1.04
N PHE A 269 -12.44 -2.44 1.36
CA PHE A 269 -13.36 -1.79 2.29
C PHE A 269 -14.59 -1.24 1.55
N LEU A 270 -14.61 -1.29 0.23
CA LEU A 270 -15.69 -0.74 -0.57
C LEU A 270 -16.85 -1.74 -0.72
N ASP A 271 -18.07 -1.21 -0.70
CA ASP A 271 -19.26 -1.97 -1.07
C ASP A 271 -19.35 -2.03 -2.61
N GLN A 272 -19.07 -3.21 -3.17
CA GLN A 272 -19.05 -3.41 -4.61
C GLN A 272 -20.45 -3.34 -5.22
N GLU A 273 -21.48 -3.71 -4.47
CA GLU A 273 -22.87 -3.65 -4.95
C GLU A 273 -23.28 -2.18 -5.07
N TYR A 274 -23.02 -1.40 -4.03
CA TYR A 274 -23.28 0.05 -4.04
C TYR A 274 -22.57 0.76 -5.20
N ILE A 275 -21.28 0.47 -5.44
CA ILE A 275 -20.53 1.07 -6.56
C ILE A 275 -21.17 0.72 -7.90
N LYS A 276 -21.53 -0.55 -8.12
CA LYS A 276 -22.15 -0.98 -9.39
C LYS A 276 -23.51 -0.33 -9.62
N GLU A 277 -24.29 -0.15 -8.56
CA GLU A 277 -25.62 0.47 -8.63
C GLU A 277 -25.56 1.98 -8.89
N THR A 278 -24.53 2.66 -8.36
CA THR A 278 -24.41 4.12 -8.42
C THR A 278 -23.50 4.62 -9.55
N HIS A 279 -22.49 3.84 -9.94
CA HIS A 279 -21.43 4.26 -10.86
C HIS A 279 -20.96 3.09 -11.76
N SER A 280 -21.69 2.83 -12.85
CA SER A 280 -21.45 1.66 -13.71
C SER A 280 -20.11 1.67 -14.46
N ASN A 281 -19.45 2.82 -14.60
CA ASN A 281 -18.14 2.97 -15.24
C ASN A 281 -16.97 2.77 -14.27
N ILE A 282 -17.25 2.51 -12.99
CA ILE A 282 -16.24 2.17 -11.99
C ILE A 282 -16.08 0.65 -11.93
N ILE A 283 -14.83 0.22 -12.03
CA ILE A 283 -14.43 -1.17 -11.87
C ILE A 283 -13.39 -1.30 -10.75
N LEU A 284 -13.31 -2.48 -10.14
CA LEU A 284 -12.22 -2.81 -9.24
C LEU A 284 -11.10 -3.51 -10.00
N ALA A 285 -9.87 -3.23 -9.61
CA ALA A 285 -8.69 -3.89 -10.15
C ALA A 285 -8.76 -5.42 -9.91
N PRO A 286 -7.95 -6.25 -10.60
CA PRO A 286 -7.97 -7.68 -10.37
C PRO A 286 -7.66 -8.07 -8.91
N SER A 287 -8.42 -9.04 -8.38
CA SER A 287 -8.17 -9.61 -7.06
C SER A 287 -6.92 -10.50 -7.07
N PRO A 288 -6.05 -10.47 -6.05
CA PRO A 288 -6.16 -9.61 -4.86
C PRO A 288 -5.76 -8.16 -5.15
N HIS A 289 -6.66 -7.21 -4.87
CA HIS A 289 -6.56 -5.78 -5.27
C HIS A 289 -5.33 -5.07 -4.69
N GLU A 290 -4.90 -5.51 -3.51
CA GLU A 290 -3.74 -4.93 -2.84
C GLU A 290 -2.43 -5.13 -3.62
N PHE A 291 -2.34 -6.13 -4.49
CA PHE A 291 -1.14 -6.39 -5.29
C PHE A 291 -1.17 -5.76 -6.69
N SER A 292 -2.21 -5.00 -7.03
CA SER A 292 -2.34 -4.43 -8.38
C SER A 292 -1.16 -3.54 -8.78
N ASN A 293 -0.66 -2.72 -7.85
CA ASN A 293 0.55 -1.92 -8.11
C ASN A 293 1.75 -2.78 -8.47
N VAL A 294 2.11 -3.77 -7.64
CA VAL A 294 3.32 -4.59 -7.89
C VAL A 294 3.20 -5.45 -9.15
N ARG A 295 2.01 -5.95 -9.48
CA ARG A 295 1.79 -6.67 -10.74
C ARG A 295 1.97 -5.75 -11.95
N GLY A 296 1.39 -4.56 -11.89
CA GLY A 296 1.55 -3.56 -12.95
C GLY A 296 2.96 -3.01 -13.09
N TYR A 297 3.66 -2.73 -11.99
CA TYR A 297 5.06 -2.31 -12.00
C TYR A 297 5.94 -3.37 -12.64
N TYR A 298 5.71 -4.64 -12.32
CA TYR A 298 6.45 -5.74 -12.92
C TYR A 298 6.22 -5.78 -14.43
N LYS A 299 4.95 -5.72 -14.87
CA LYS A 299 4.60 -5.69 -16.30
C LYS A 299 5.26 -4.52 -17.02
N GLY A 300 5.12 -3.30 -16.49
CA GLY A 300 5.64 -2.08 -17.11
C GLY A 300 7.16 -1.91 -17.05
N ALA A 301 7.86 -2.59 -16.15
CA ALA A 301 9.32 -2.54 -16.10
C ALA A 301 9.99 -3.66 -16.91
N PHE A 302 9.33 -4.83 -17.01
CA PHE A 302 10.02 -6.06 -17.39
C PHE A 302 9.37 -6.86 -18.52
N GLU A 303 8.12 -6.57 -18.87
CA GLU A 303 7.34 -7.30 -19.89
C GLU A 303 6.85 -6.40 -21.04
N SER A 304 6.98 -5.08 -20.87
CA SER A 304 6.66 -4.04 -21.87
C SER A 304 7.68 -3.95 -22.99
#